data_AF-A0A8H5X923-F1
#
_entry.id   AF-A0A8H5X923-F1
#
_cell.length_a   1.000
_cell.length_b   1.000
_cell.length_c   1.000
_cell.angle_alpha   90.00
_cell.angle_beta   90.00
_cell.angle_gamma   90.00
#
_symmetry.space_group_name_H-M   'P 1'
#
loop_
_entity.id
_entity.type
_entity.pdbx_description
1 polymer ?
#
loop_
_entity_poly.entity_id
_entity_poly.type
_entity_poly.pdbx_seq_one_letter_code
_entity_poly.pdbx_strand_id
1 'polypeptide(L)'
;MAVTQAMWRRPLGSLNGLFQKRIRLEGDFPHQPETLAGLVAPICADMLAQLSYPGAPQLKGEAVEALLEYMYRRAVEIGVSLDTPLSAKGFRLGYAEGLLAHPRHPVQVQGYVGLFTWLVVQYDDIVGQSNQMVEEALLFNERLLRGEPQPNNLLEGIAGLLREAHDHFDPVLANMLQISVLKFLTSNLLERHDGFQDMPITRAGHRFPDFYRDMSGMDQAYAVFCYPKAQYPDVGAFLEAIPDMANFINISNDVLSFYKEELGGDKRNYVHNRATCTEKPVLTVVAEVNQETIASAKRVEQILKGRGTYERSWHESVRGYIAMHTTNPRYRLTDLGIGEEHPLAPFEHRIGQLFEKMNKME
;
A
#
# COMPACT_ATOMS: atom_id res chain seq x y z
N MET A 1 -6.72 31.98 -63.92
CA MET A 1 -5.67 32.60 -63.09
C MET A 1 -5.86 32.19 -61.65
N ALA A 2 -4.77 31.74 -61.02
CA ALA A 2 -4.43 31.74 -59.59
C ALA A 2 -5.31 30.99 -58.57
N VAL A 3 -4.90 29.74 -58.31
CA VAL A 3 -4.36 29.22 -57.03
C VAL A 3 -4.44 30.12 -55.80
N THR A 4 -4.95 29.58 -54.68
CA THR A 4 -4.29 29.68 -53.35
C THR A 4 -4.55 28.43 -52.52
N GLN A 5 -3.44 27.83 -52.07
CA GLN A 5 -3.31 26.68 -51.19
C GLN A 5 -3.83 26.98 -49.78
N ALA A 6 -4.47 26.00 -49.13
CA ALA A 6 -4.57 25.94 -47.68
C ALA A 6 -3.85 24.67 -47.20
N MET A 7 -2.87 24.89 -46.33
CA MET A 7 -1.93 23.92 -45.80
C MET A 7 -2.62 22.72 -45.14
N TRP A 8 -2.14 21.54 -45.52
CA TRP A 8 -2.31 20.31 -44.76
C TRP A 8 -1.64 20.46 -43.39
N ARG A 9 -2.43 20.56 -42.32
CA ARG A 9 -1.93 20.26 -40.97
C ARG A 9 -1.78 18.74 -40.88
N ARG A 10 -0.54 18.26 -40.89
CA ARG A 10 -0.20 16.90 -40.48
C ARG A 10 -0.75 16.67 -39.06
N PRO A 11 -1.40 15.54 -38.76
CA PRO A 11 -1.64 15.17 -37.38
C PRO A 11 -0.27 14.92 -36.74
N LEU A 12 0.00 15.59 -35.62
CA LEU A 12 1.00 15.17 -34.65
C LEU A 12 0.65 13.72 -34.30
N GLY A 13 1.50 12.78 -34.74
CA GLY A 13 1.36 11.37 -34.39
C GLY A 13 1.29 11.26 -32.87
N SER A 14 0.23 10.64 -32.36
CA SER A 14 0.03 10.55 -30.92
C SER A 14 1.18 9.76 -30.30
N LEU A 15 1.72 10.29 -29.20
CA LEU A 15 2.66 9.57 -28.34
C LEU A 15 2.09 8.19 -27.95
N ASN A 16 0.76 8.05 -27.87
CA ASN A 16 0.04 6.79 -27.68
C ASN A 16 0.37 5.72 -28.73
N GLY A 17 0.53 6.07 -30.01
CA GLY A 17 0.82 5.11 -31.07
C GLY A 17 2.26 4.57 -31.04
N LEU A 18 3.21 5.38 -30.57
CA LEU A 18 4.61 4.95 -30.34
C LEU A 18 4.72 4.11 -29.06
N PHE A 19 3.97 4.45 -28.01
CA PHE A 19 3.88 3.67 -26.78
C PHE A 19 3.31 2.26 -27.04
N GLN A 20 2.19 2.17 -27.77
CA GLN A 20 1.55 0.89 -28.12
C GLN A 20 2.43 -0.02 -29.00
N LYS A 21 3.30 0.54 -29.85
CA LYS A 21 4.26 -0.26 -30.65
C LYS A 21 5.41 -0.82 -29.81
N ARG A 22 5.80 -0.16 -28.72
CA ARG A 22 6.87 -0.61 -27.81
C ARG A 22 6.43 -1.72 -26.87
N ILE A 23 5.13 -1.75 -26.54
CA ILE A 23 4.50 -2.69 -25.57
C ILE A 23 4.27 -4.11 -26.16
N ARG A 24 4.45 -4.32 -27.47
CA ARG A 24 4.14 -5.59 -28.15
C ARG A 24 5.16 -6.72 -27.99
N LEU A 25 6.25 -6.51 -27.24
CA LEU A 25 7.26 -7.55 -27.02
C LEU A 25 6.95 -8.27 -25.71
N GLU A 26 6.30 -9.43 -25.79
CA GLU A 26 6.38 -10.44 -24.73
C GLU A 26 7.82 -10.94 -24.69
N GLY A 27 8.67 -10.20 -23.97
CA GLY A 27 10.05 -10.57 -23.70
C GLY A 27 10.14 -11.29 -22.35
N ASP A 28 11.20 -12.06 -22.18
CA ASP A 28 11.62 -12.62 -20.89
C ASP A 28 12.19 -11.49 -20.01
N PHE A 29 11.29 -10.62 -19.52
CA PHE A 29 11.61 -9.42 -18.75
C PHE A 29 12.46 -9.65 -17.48
N PRO A 30 12.33 -10.77 -16.74
CA PRO A 30 13.19 -11.06 -15.60
C PRO A 30 14.70 -11.03 -15.91
N HIS A 31 15.08 -11.29 -17.17
CA HIS A 31 16.48 -11.30 -17.61
C HIS A 31 16.92 -10.03 -18.35
N GLN A 32 16.06 -9.01 -18.43
CA GLN A 32 16.34 -7.74 -19.12
C GLN A 32 15.96 -6.51 -18.27
N PRO A 33 16.56 -6.33 -17.07
CA PRO A 33 16.13 -5.35 -16.09
C PRO A 33 16.19 -3.90 -16.58
N GLU A 34 17.17 -3.55 -17.42
CA GLU A 34 17.29 -2.21 -18.02
C GLU A 34 16.18 -1.93 -19.05
N THR A 35 15.82 -2.94 -19.83
CA THR A 35 14.74 -2.82 -20.82
C THR A 35 13.41 -2.66 -20.13
N LEU A 36 13.14 -3.48 -19.11
CA LEU A 36 11.94 -3.36 -18.29
C LEU A 36 11.88 -2.01 -17.59
N ALA A 37 12.99 -1.53 -17.00
CA ALA A 37 13.05 -0.21 -16.38
C ALA A 37 12.69 0.91 -17.36
N GLY A 38 13.22 0.86 -18.59
CA GLY A 38 12.91 1.84 -19.64
C GLY A 38 11.44 1.84 -20.11
N LEU A 39 10.69 0.77 -19.84
CA LEU A 39 9.26 0.64 -20.16
C LEU A 39 8.37 1.05 -18.98
N VAL A 40 8.76 0.72 -17.74
CA VAL A 40 7.98 0.97 -16.53
C VAL A 40 8.21 2.38 -15.97
N ALA A 41 9.45 2.88 -16.01
CA ALA A 41 9.79 4.19 -15.44
C ALA A 41 8.89 5.34 -15.93
N PRO A 42 8.56 5.47 -17.24
CA PRO A 42 7.66 6.53 -17.68
C PRO A 42 6.23 6.41 -17.14
N ILE A 43 5.74 5.19 -16.86
CA ILE A 43 4.40 4.97 -16.30
C ILE A 43 4.37 5.45 -14.84
N CYS A 44 5.34 5.05 -14.04
CA CYS A 44 5.44 5.49 -12.65
C CYS A 44 5.69 7.01 -12.56
N ALA A 45 6.55 7.56 -13.42
CA ALA A 45 6.78 9.00 -13.47
C ALA A 45 5.52 9.81 -13.85
N ASP A 46 4.69 9.31 -14.77
CA ASP A 46 3.39 9.91 -15.10
C ASP A 46 2.47 9.93 -13.87
N MET A 47 2.41 8.84 -13.10
CA MET A 47 1.66 8.80 -11.83
C MET A 47 2.08 9.94 -10.90
N LEU A 48 3.37 10.03 -10.58
CA LEU A 48 3.89 11.04 -9.65
C LEU A 48 3.61 12.46 -10.13
N ALA A 49 3.77 12.70 -11.43
CA ALA A 49 3.47 13.99 -12.04
C ALA A 49 1.98 14.35 -11.95
N GLN A 50 1.08 13.40 -12.25
CA GLN A 50 -0.37 13.62 -12.24
C GLN A 50 -0.95 13.74 -10.83
N LEU A 51 -0.31 13.12 -9.83
CA LEU A 51 -0.62 13.29 -8.40
C LEU A 51 -0.02 14.58 -7.82
N SER A 52 0.70 15.37 -8.61
CA SER A 52 1.43 16.56 -8.14
C SER A 52 2.35 16.25 -6.94
N TYR A 53 2.98 15.08 -6.94
CA TYR A 53 3.74 14.57 -5.81
C TYR A 53 4.96 15.47 -5.52
N PRO A 54 5.05 16.12 -4.34
CA PRO A 54 6.09 17.10 -4.06
C PRO A 54 7.39 16.49 -3.51
N GLY A 55 7.51 15.16 -3.50
CA GLY A 55 8.59 14.43 -2.84
C GLY A 55 8.30 14.10 -1.37
N ALA A 56 9.16 13.28 -0.79
CA ALA A 56 9.00 12.73 0.55
C ALA A 56 8.88 13.85 1.61
N PRO A 57 8.04 13.69 2.65
CA PRO A 57 7.89 14.70 3.68
C PRO A 57 9.13 14.78 4.57
N GLN A 58 9.43 15.98 5.07
CA GLN A 58 10.48 16.18 6.07
C GLN A 58 9.91 15.93 7.47
N LEU A 59 10.65 15.14 8.26
CA LEU A 59 10.25 14.77 9.62
C LEU A 59 10.89 15.69 10.66
N LYS A 60 10.16 15.93 11.74
CA LYS A 60 10.66 16.62 12.94
C LYS A 60 11.24 15.60 13.91
N GLY A 61 12.36 15.94 14.56
CA GLY A 61 13.01 15.03 15.50
C GLY A 61 12.10 14.64 16.66
N GLU A 62 11.33 15.58 17.19
CA GLU A 62 10.42 15.32 18.31
C GLU A 62 9.31 14.32 17.93
N ALA A 63 8.83 14.37 16.68
CA ALA A 63 7.82 13.44 16.18
C ALA A 63 8.39 12.02 15.98
N VAL A 64 9.61 11.93 15.45
CA VAL A 64 10.38 10.68 15.30
C VAL A 64 10.55 10.03 16.69
N GLU A 65 11.10 10.77 17.65
CA GLU A 65 11.37 10.23 18.99
C GLU A 65 10.09 9.81 19.71
N ALA A 66 9.05 10.66 19.69
CA ALA A 66 7.79 10.38 20.37
C ALA A 66 7.07 9.13 19.82
N LEU A 67 7.03 8.97 18.49
CA LEU A 67 6.39 7.80 17.90
C LEU A 67 7.20 6.54 18.13
N LEU A 68 8.54 6.61 18.03
CA LEU A 68 9.39 5.46 18.28
C LEU A 68 9.22 4.94 19.71
N GLU A 69 9.24 5.83 20.70
CA GLU A 69 9.03 5.49 22.11
C GLU A 69 7.66 4.84 22.32
N TYR A 70 6.61 5.43 21.73
CA TYR A 70 5.26 4.89 21.82
C TYR A 70 5.15 3.49 21.20
N MET A 71 5.62 3.31 19.96
CA MET A 71 5.53 2.04 19.23
C MET A 71 6.35 0.95 19.91
N TYR A 72 7.56 1.25 20.36
CA TYR A 72 8.38 0.26 21.07
C TYR A 72 7.68 -0.18 22.36
N ARG A 73 7.23 0.76 23.21
CA ARG A 73 6.52 0.39 24.45
C ARG A 73 5.32 -0.52 24.17
N ARG A 74 4.51 -0.16 23.17
CA ARG A 74 3.35 -0.98 22.77
C ARG A 74 3.75 -2.34 22.18
N ALA A 75 4.87 -2.43 21.45
CA ALA A 75 5.38 -3.70 20.92
C ALA A 75 5.74 -4.68 22.04
N VAL A 76 6.36 -4.17 23.11
CA VAL A 76 6.70 -4.93 24.32
C VAL A 76 5.43 -5.40 25.04
N GLU A 77 4.44 -4.51 25.21
CA GLU A 77 3.13 -4.84 25.80
C GLU A 77 2.39 -5.92 24.98
N ILE A 78 2.47 -5.86 23.65
CA ILE A 78 1.89 -6.87 22.74
C ILE A 78 2.66 -8.20 22.84
N GLY A 79 3.95 -8.15 23.19
CA GLY A 79 4.80 -9.33 23.37
C GLY A 79 5.30 -9.96 22.06
N VAL A 80 5.28 -9.22 20.94
CA VAL A 80 5.86 -9.67 19.68
C VAL A 80 7.33 -9.24 19.61
N SER A 81 8.24 -10.21 19.45
CA SER A 81 9.69 -9.95 19.45
C SER A 81 10.09 -9.00 18.31
N LEU A 82 10.95 -8.03 18.63
CA LEU A 82 11.57 -7.10 17.68
C LEU A 82 12.92 -7.60 17.15
N ASP A 83 13.47 -8.67 17.73
CA ASP A 83 14.86 -9.12 17.48
C ASP A 83 15.01 -9.94 16.21
N THR A 84 13.91 -10.30 15.55
CA THR A 84 13.98 -10.99 14.27
C THR A 84 14.16 -9.97 13.13
N PRO A 85 14.98 -10.28 12.10
CA PRO A 85 15.12 -9.40 10.94
C PRO A 85 13.78 -9.08 10.27
N LEU A 86 12.85 -10.05 10.29
CA LEU A 86 11.52 -9.90 9.73
C LEU A 86 10.69 -8.86 10.51
N SER A 87 10.63 -9.02 11.83
CA SER A 87 9.90 -8.10 12.70
C SER A 87 10.50 -6.70 12.65
N ALA A 88 11.83 -6.58 12.74
CA ALA A 88 12.50 -5.27 12.65
C ALA A 88 12.22 -4.55 11.33
N LYS A 89 12.20 -5.29 10.20
CA LYS A 89 11.82 -4.74 8.88
C LYS A 89 10.38 -4.26 8.87
N GLY A 90 9.44 -5.07 9.37
CA GLY A 90 8.03 -4.69 9.47
C GLY A 90 7.81 -3.49 10.39
N PHE A 91 8.54 -3.43 11.51
CA PHE A 91 8.43 -2.34 12.49
C PHE A 91 8.88 -1.03 11.87
N ARG A 92 10.01 -1.03 11.14
CA ARG A 92 10.49 0.15 10.40
C ARG A 92 9.48 0.62 9.35
N LEU A 93 8.85 -0.31 8.64
CA LEU A 93 7.82 0.03 7.65
C LEU A 93 6.59 0.67 8.31
N GLY A 94 6.05 0.06 9.37
CA GLY A 94 4.93 0.63 10.11
C GLY A 94 5.26 1.97 10.76
N TYR A 95 6.46 2.10 11.31
CA TYR A 95 6.96 3.34 11.88
C TYR A 95 7.04 4.47 10.84
N ALA A 96 7.53 4.17 9.63
CA ALA A 96 7.51 5.10 8.52
C ALA A 96 6.07 5.46 8.12
N GLU A 97 5.18 4.48 7.97
CA GLU A 97 3.79 4.72 7.58
C GLU A 97 3.07 5.68 8.54
N GLY A 98 3.20 5.45 9.85
CA GLY A 98 2.60 6.31 10.87
C GLY A 98 3.10 7.77 10.82
N LEU A 99 4.36 8.00 10.46
CA LEU A 99 4.93 9.35 10.37
C LEU A 99 4.66 10.04 9.04
N LEU A 100 4.83 9.31 7.94
CA LEU A 100 4.84 9.87 6.60
C LEU A 100 3.41 10.18 6.14
N ALA A 101 2.48 9.23 6.32
CA ALA A 101 1.10 9.34 5.83
C ALA A 101 0.18 10.11 6.78
N HIS A 102 0.55 10.20 8.06
CA HIS A 102 -0.30 10.76 9.11
C HIS A 102 0.40 11.79 10.00
N PRO A 103 1.14 12.78 9.45
CA PRO A 103 2.03 13.66 10.21
C PRO A 103 1.32 14.58 11.22
N ARG A 104 -0.01 14.72 11.14
CA ARG A 104 -0.83 15.54 12.04
C ARG A 104 -1.71 14.73 12.99
N HIS A 105 -1.71 13.41 12.89
CA HIS A 105 -2.45 12.58 13.82
C HIS A 105 -1.79 12.60 15.20
N PRO A 106 -2.55 12.41 16.29
CA PRO A 106 -1.95 12.17 17.60
C PRO A 106 -1.00 10.98 17.55
N VAL A 107 0.06 11.02 18.36
CA VAL A 107 1.08 9.95 18.41
C VAL A 107 0.47 8.57 18.68
N GLN A 108 -0.64 8.51 19.42
CA GLN A 108 -1.37 7.27 19.69
C GLN A 108 -2.00 6.68 18.43
N VAL A 109 -2.54 7.52 17.55
CA VAL A 109 -3.15 7.09 16.27
C VAL A 109 -2.05 6.75 15.27
N GLN A 110 -0.99 7.56 15.19
CA GLN A 110 0.20 7.23 14.38
C GLN A 110 0.78 5.88 14.81
N GLY A 111 0.87 5.65 16.12
CA GLY A 111 1.34 4.40 16.71
C GLY A 111 0.41 3.24 16.45
N TYR A 112 -0.92 3.45 16.52
CA TYR A 112 -1.90 2.44 16.12
C TYR A 112 -1.68 2.00 14.68
N VAL A 113 -1.56 2.96 13.73
CA VAL A 113 -1.30 2.66 12.32
C VAL A 113 0.03 1.92 12.15
N GLY A 114 1.09 2.41 12.80
CA GLY A 114 2.40 1.80 12.68
C GLY A 114 2.49 0.39 13.26
N LEU A 115 1.89 0.14 14.43
CA LEU A 115 1.80 -1.19 15.03
C LEU A 115 0.93 -2.11 14.17
N PHE A 116 -0.18 -1.61 13.65
CA PHE A 116 -1.05 -2.34 12.73
C PHE A 116 -0.26 -2.82 11.51
N THR A 117 0.40 -1.90 10.80
CA THR A 117 1.19 -2.20 9.61
C THR A 117 2.35 -3.16 9.93
N TRP A 118 3.00 -2.99 11.08
CA TRP A 118 4.06 -3.90 11.54
C TRP A 118 3.59 -5.34 11.70
N LEU A 119 2.42 -5.55 12.33
CA LEU A 119 1.92 -6.91 12.58
C LEU A 119 1.36 -7.56 11.30
N VAL A 120 0.60 -6.84 10.48
CA VAL A 120 0.00 -7.43 9.27
C VAL A 120 1.03 -7.77 8.20
N VAL A 121 2.12 -6.99 8.07
CA VAL A 121 3.21 -7.31 7.14
C VAL A 121 4.00 -8.52 7.59
N GLN A 122 4.19 -8.72 8.90
CA GLN A 122 4.78 -9.96 9.40
C GLN A 122 3.87 -11.15 9.13
N TYR A 123 2.57 -11.00 9.36
CA TYR A 123 1.61 -12.05 9.03
C TYR A 123 1.67 -12.41 7.53
N ASP A 124 1.77 -11.42 6.65
CA ASP A 124 1.93 -11.63 5.20
C ASP A 124 3.20 -12.41 4.85
N ASP A 125 4.35 -11.96 5.37
CA ASP A 125 5.62 -12.63 5.08
C ASP A 125 5.67 -14.06 5.70
N ILE A 126 4.99 -14.33 6.83
CA ILE A 126 4.96 -15.64 7.52
C ILE A 126 3.93 -16.59 6.91
N VAL A 127 2.69 -16.15 6.69
CA VAL A 127 1.56 -17.00 6.23
C VAL A 127 1.34 -16.87 4.73
N GLY A 128 1.45 -15.65 4.21
CA GLY A 128 1.26 -15.27 2.80
C GLY A 128 2.41 -15.64 1.88
N GLN A 129 3.63 -15.69 2.41
CA GLN A 129 4.83 -15.94 1.60
C GLN A 129 5.61 -17.16 2.08
N SER A 130 5.18 -17.82 3.16
CA SER A 130 5.80 -19.03 3.69
C SER A 130 4.74 -20.03 4.16
N ASN A 131 5.12 -21.30 4.35
CA ASN A 131 4.24 -22.35 4.88
C ASN A 131 4.27 -22.42 6.42
N GLN A 132 4.55 -21.30 7.09
CA GLN A 132 4.64 -21.22 8.54
C GLN A 132 3.37 -20.63 9.14
N MET A 133 3.03 -21.04 10.37
CA MET A 133 1.89 -20.52 11.14
C MET A 133 0.50 -20.72 10.49
N VAL A 134 0.39 -21.54 9.43
CA VAL A 134 -0.88 -21.72 8.68
C VAL A 134 -1.97 -22.33 9.56
N GLU A 135 -1.62 -23.32 10.39
CA GLU A 135 -2.58 -23.99 11.29
C GLU A 135 -3.13 -23.03 12.36
N GLU A 136 -2.26 -22.20 12.94
CA GLU A 136 -2.66 -21.19 13.92
C GLU A 136 -3.49 -20.07 13.27
N ALA A 137 -3.10 -19.65 12.06
CA ALA A 137 -3.80 -18.63 11.31
C ALA A 137 -5.23 -19.06 10.90
N LEU A 138 -5.44 -20.34 10.58
CA LEU A 138 -6.77 -20.90 10.30
C LEU A 138 -7.75 -20.72 11.47
N LEU A 139 -7.24 -20.69 12.71
CA LEU A 139 -8.06 -20.53 13.92
C LEU A 139 -8.44 -19.08 14.20
N PHE A 140 -7.81 -18.09 13.53
CA PHE A 140 -7.90 -16.68 13.93
C PHE A 140 -9.33 -16.17 14.00
N ASN A 141 -10.10 -16.31 12.92
CA ASN A 141 -11.47 -15.79 12.81
C ASN A 141 -12.43 -16.49 13.79
N GLU A 142 -12.31 -17.81 13.92
CA GLU A 142 -13.14 -18.60 14.83
C GLU A 142 -12.93 -18.16 16.28
N ARG A 143 -11.67 -18.05 16.71
CA ARG A 143 -11.31 -17.66 18.08
C ARG A 143 -11.67 -16.20 18.36
N LEU A 144 -11.46 -15.31 17.38
CA LEU A 144 -11.86 -13.90 17.50
C LEU A 144 -13.36 -13.76 17.76
N LEU A 145 -14.20 -14.48 17.00
CA LEU A 145 -15.66 -14.42 17.15
C LEU A 145 -16.16 -15.08 18.44
N ARG A 146 -15.42 -16.06 18.98
CA ARG A 146 -15.72 -16.68 20.27
C ARG A 146 -15.17 -15.91 21.47
N GLY A 147 -14.36 -14.88 21.26
CA GLY A 147 -13.65 -14.18 22.32
C GLY A 147 -12.59 -15.04 23.01
N GLU A 148 -12.02 -16.00 22.30
CA GLU A 148 -10.96 -16.87 22.79
C GLU A 148 -9.57 -16.24 22.54
N PRO A 149 -8.58 -16.46 23.43
CA PRO A 149 -7.21 -16.03 23.19
C PRO A 149 -6.65 -16.63 21.90
N GLN A 150 -5.84 -15.88 21.17
CA GLN A 150 -5.20 -16.34 19.95
C GLN A 150 -4.00 -17.27 20.23
N PRO A 151 -3.59 -18.12 19.27
CA PRO A 151 -2.55 -19.14 19.51
C PRO A 151 -1.14 -18.59 19.80
N ASN A 152 -0.85 -17.35 19.41
CA ASN A 152 0.45 -16.72 19.60
C ASN A 152 0.33 -15.19 19.69
N ASN A 153 1.40 -14.53 20.12
CA ASN A 153 1.41 -13.08 20.38
C ASN A 153 1.21 -12.23 19.11
N LEU A 154 1.62 -12.70 17.92
CA LEU A 154 1.40 -11.97 16.68
C LEU A 154 -0.10 -11.90 16.37
N LEU A 155 -0.78 -13.04 16.42
CA LEU A 155 -2.23 -13.12 16.21
C LEU A 155 -2.99 -12.42 17.34
N GLU A 156 -2.56 -12.56 18.60
CA GLU A 156 -3.19 -11.85 19.72
C GLU A 156 -3.02 -10.34 19.59
N GLY A 157 -1.86 -9.86 19.14
CA GLY A 157 -1.60 -8.46 18.86
C GLY A 157 -2.52 -7.90 17.78
N ILE A 158 -2.69 -8.62 16.66
CA ILE A 158 -3.63 -8.23 15.60
C ILE A 158 -5.06 -8.17 16.14
N ALA A 159 -5.50 -9.21 16.87
CA ALA A 159 -6.83 -9.23 17.49
C ALA A 159 -7.03 -8.07 18.49
N GLY A 160 -5.98 -7.73 19.25
CA GLY A 160 -5.95 -6.57 20.15
C GLY A 160 -6.17 -5.25 19.42
N LEU A 161 -5.43 -5.00 18.34
CA LEU A 161 -5.58 -3.78 17.55
C LEU A 161 -6.96 -3.71 16.88
N LEU A 162 -7.50 -4.83 16.40
CA LEU A 162 -8.87 -4.86 15.86
C LEU A 162 -9.91 -4.40 16.89
N ARG A 163 -9.75 -4.80 18.15
CA ARG A 163 -10.62 -4.35 19.25
C ARG A 163 -10.41 -2.87 19.57
N GLU A 164 -9.16 -2.41 19.58
CA GLU A 164 -8.77 -1.01 19.81
C GLU A 164 -9.24 -0.04 18.70
N ALA A 165 -9.58 -0.53 17.49
CA ALA A 165 -10.04 0.32 16.39
C ALA A 165 -11.17 1.29 16.78
N HIS A 166 -12.10 0.86 17.64
CA HIS A 166 -13.20 1.68 18.13
C HIS A 166 -12.76 2.85 19.02
N ASP A 167 -11.56 2.81 19.58
CA ASP A 167 -11.03 3.90 20.40
C ASP A 167 -10.61 5.09 19.53
N HIS A 168 -10.16 4.82 18.29
CA HIS A 168 -9.59 5.83 17.38
C HIS A 168 -10.53 6.26 16.26
N PHE A 169 -11.41 5.38 15.79
CA PHE A 169 -12.24 5.60 14.61
C PHE A 169 -13.73 5.55 14.91
N ASP A 170 -14.53 6.19 14.04
CA ASP A 170 -16.00 6.12 14.10
C ASP A 170 -16.46 4.65 14.17
N PRO A 171 -17.49 4.28 14.95
CA PRO A 171 -17.88 2.88 15.13
C PRO A 171 -18.17 2.12 13.83
N VAL A 172 -18.77 2.78 12.83
CA VAL A 172 -19.06 2.15 11.53
C VAL A 172 -17.79 2.00 10.71
N LEU A 173 -16.92 3.02 10.73
CA LEU A 173 -15.64 2.97 10.03
C LEU A 173 -14.65 1.98 10.67
N ALA A 174 -14.69 1.82 11.99
CA ALA A 174 -13.95 0.79 12.72
C ALA A 174 -14.39 -0.61 12.28
N ASN A 175 -15.70 -0.85 12.07
CA ASN A 175 -16.19 -2.11 11.51
C ASN A 175 -15.70 -2.33 10.07
N MET A 176 -15.69 -1.28 9.23
CA MET A 176 -15.16 -1.37 7.86
C MET A 176 -13.67 -1.75 7.85
N LEU A 177 -12.88 -1.08 8.70
CA LEU A 177 -11.47 -1.40 8.92
C LEU A 177 -11.33 -2.87 9.34
N GLN A 178 -12.06 -3.32 10.37
CA GLN A 178 -12.00 -4.72 10.83
C GLN A 178 -12.31 -5.71 9.72
N ILE A 179 -13.39 -5.49 8.94
CA ILE A 179 -13.75 -6.35 7.81
C ILE A 179 -12.62 -6.40 6.78
N SER A 180 -12.02 -5.26 6.45
CA SER A 180 -10.89 -5.16 5.52
C SER A 180 -9.68 -6.00 5.99
N VAL A 181 -9.41 -6.00 7.29
CA VAL A 181 -8.33 -6.81 7.87
C VAL A 181 -8.67 -8.30 7.85
N LEU A 182 -9.89 -8.68 8.24
CA LEU A 182 -10.30 -10.09 8.22
C LEU A 182 -10.27 -10.66 6.79
N LYS A 183 -10.63 -9.86 5.78
CA LYS A 183 -10.44 -10.22 4.37
C LYS A 183 -8.97 -10.50 4.05
N PHE A 184 -8.06 -9.62 4.48
CA PHE A 184 -6.62 -9.77 4.24
C PHE A 184 -6.01 -11.01 4.90
N LEU A 185 -6.34 -11.26 6.17
CA LEU A 185 -5.86 -12.46 6.86
C LEU A 185 -6.38 -13.73 6.17
N THR A 186 -7.63 -13.68 5.68
CA THR A 186 -8.24 -14.77 4.91
C THR A 186 -7.62 -14.92 3.53
N SER A 187 -7.24 -13.84 2.85
CA SER A 187 -6.62 -13.92 1.52
C SER A 187 -5.27 -14.61 1.57
N ASN A 188 -4.47 -14.34 2.61
CA ASN A 188 -3.20 -15.02 2.87
C ASN A 188 -3.36 -16.55 3.00
N LEU A 189 -4.42 -17.00 3.69
CA LEU A 189 -4.77 -18.42 3.77
C LEU A 189 -5.29 -18.96 2.45
N LEU A 190 -6.07 -18.16 1.72
CA LEU A 190 -6.55 -18.51 0.39
C LEU A 190 -5.37 -18.74 -0.57
N GLU A 191 -4.30 -17.95 -0.49
CA GLU A 191 -3.10 -18.19 -1.28
C GLU A 191 -2.42 -19.52 -0.94
N ARG A 192 -2.60 -20.08 0.26
CA ARG A 192 -2.06 -21.41 0.60
C ARG A 192 -2.96 -22.56 0.20
N HIS A 193 -4.21 -22.28 -0.18
CA HIS A 193 -5.16 -23.32 -0.55
C HIS A 193 -4.79 -23.94 -1.91
N ASP A 194 -4.75 -25.28 -2.00
CA ASP A 194 -4.42 -26.02 -3.24
C ASP A 194 -5.27 -25.56 -4.42
N GLY A 195 -6.58 -25.45 -4.17
CA GLY A 195 -7.55 -24.95 -5.15
C GLY A 195 -7.35 -23.49 -5.59
N PHE A 196 -6.50 -22.70 -4.91
CA PHE A 196 -6.03 -21.41 -5.41
C PHE A 196 -4.73 -21.62 -6.18
N GLN A 197 -3.71 -22.23 -5.58
CA GLN A 197 -2.38 -22.42 -6.18
C GLN A 197 -2.44 -23.04 -7.58
N ASP A 198 -3.27 -24.07 -7.76
CA ASP A 198 -3.39 -24.80 -9.03
C ASP A 198 -4.47 -24.22 -9.97
N MET A 199 -5.17 -23.16 -9.54
CA MET A 199 -6.28 -22.61 -10.31
C MET A 199 -5.78 -21.86 -11.55
N PRO A 200 -6.22 -22.23 -12.77
CA PRO A 200 -6.00 -21.41 -13.94
C PRO A 200 -6.91 -20.17 -13.92
N ILE A 201 -6.33 -19.00 -14.16
CA ILE A 201 -7.10 -17.79 -14.45
C ILE A 201 -7.66 -17.91 -15.87
N THR A 202 -8.98 -17.76 -16.00
CA THR A 202 -9.66 -17.84 -17.30
C THR A 202 -10.26 -16.50 -17.67
N ARG A 203 -10.42 -16.25 -18.97
CA ARG A 203 -11.13 -15.07 -19.49
C ARG A 203 -12.54 -14.91 -18.91
N ALA A 204 -13.25 -16.03 -18.67
CA ALA A 204 -14.58 -15.99 -18.07
C ALA A 204 -14.55 -15.41 -16.64
N GLY A 205 -13.45 -15.62 -15.92
CA GLY A 205 -13.18 -15.10 -14.58
C GLY A 205 -12.77 -13.64 -14.50
N HIS A 206 -13.14 -12.80 -15.47
CA HIS A 206 -12.72 -11.39 -15.56
C HIS A 206 -12.94 -10.50 -14.32
N ARG A 207 -13.83 -10.87 -13.38
CA ARG A 207 -14.03 -10.17 -12.09
C ARG A 207 -13.13 -10.67 -10.95
N PHE A 208 -12.48 -11.81 -11.14
CA PHE A 208 -11.64 -12.43 -10.14
C PHE A 208 -10.45 -11.56 -9.72
N PRO A 209 -9.72 -10.88 -10.63
CA PRO A 209 -8.61 -10.01 -10.24
C PRO A 209 -9.05 -8.92 -9.26
N ASP A 210 -10.15 -8.21 -9.56
CA ASP A 210 -10.68 -7.13 -8.71
C ASP A 210 -11.15 -7.68 -7.36
N PHE A 211 -11.89 -8.79 -7.36
CA PHE A 211 -12.35 -9.45 -6.13
C PHE A 211 -11.18 -9.88 -5.24
N TYR A 212 -10.16 -10.51 -5.82
CA TYR A 212 -9.02 -10.98 -5.07
C TYR A 212 -8.20 -9.80 -4.51
N ARG A 213 -8.05 -8.72 -5.29
CA ARG A 213 -7.33 -7.52 -4.86
C ARG A 213 -8.04 -6.79 -3.71
N ASP A 214 -9.37 -6.67 -3.74
CA ASP A 214 -10.18 -6.16 -2.63
C ASP A 214 -10.00 -7.01 -1.36
N MET A 215 -9.81 -8.33 -1.51
CA MET A 215 -9.50 -9.19 -0.37
C MET A 215 -8.09 -8.99 0.19
N SER A 216 -7.08 -8.91 -0.68
CA SER A 216 -5.66 -8.89 -0.27
C SER A 216 -5.09 -7.50 0.00
N GLY A 217 -5.93 -6.45 -0.05
CA GLY A 217 -5.47 -5.06 -0.07
C GLY A 217 -5.37 -4.32 1.24
N MET A 218 -6.23 -4.64 2.22
CA MET A 218 -6.48 -3.80 3.40
C MET A 218 -6.83 -2.33 3.05
N ASP A 219 -7.29 -2.09 1.84
CA ASP A 219 -7.49 -0.77 1.24
C ASP A 219 -8.42 0.13 2.06
N GLN A 220 -9.55 -0.41 2.50
CA GLN A 220 -10.51 0.34 3.32
C GLN A 220 -9.93 0.66 4.71
N ALA A 221 -9.09 -0.21 5.28
CA ALA A 221 -8.42 0.08 6.55
C ALA A 221 -7.50 1.30 6.43
N TYR A 222 -6.65 1.35 5.38
CA TYR A 222 -5.77 2.49 5.12
C TYR A 222 -6.55 3.77 4.77
N ALA A 223 -7.69 3.67 4.08
CA ALA A 223 -8.58 4.82 3.88
C ALA A 223 -9.16 5.34 5.20
N VAL A 224 -9.53 4.46 6.13
CA VAL A 224 -10.04 4.83 7.47
C VAL A 224 -8.95 5.48 8.33
N PHE A 225 -7.69 5.04 8.23
CA PHE A 225 -6.57 5.64 8.96
C PHE A 225 -6.39 7.14 8.69
N CYS A 226 -6.85 7.62 7.53
CA CYS A 226 -6.82 9.04 7.20
C CYS A 226 -7.72 9.89 8.13
N TYR A 227 -8.71 9.30 8.84
CA TYR A 227 -9.76 10.05 9.53
C TYR A 227 -10.06 9.57 10.96
N PRO A 228 -9.13 9.70 11.93
CA PRO A 228 -9.42 9.47 13.34
C PRO A 228 -10.55 10.37 13.86
N LYS A 229 -11.51 9.79 14.59
CA LYS A 229 -12.77 10.45 14.98
C LYS A 229 -12.58 11.70 15.83
N ALA A 230 -11.49 11.77 16.60
CA ALA A 230 -11.19 12.91 17.46
C ALA A 230 -10.84 14.18 16.65
N GLN A 231 -10.27 14.02 15.46
CA GLN A 231 -9.91 15.12 14.56
C GLN A 231 -10.91 15.31 13.42
N TYR A 232 -11.59 14.23 13.01
CA TYR A 232 -12.46 14.17 11.84
C TYR A 232 -13.84 13.59 12.21
N PRO A 233 -14.63 14.26 13.09
CA PRO A 233 -15.89 13.71 13.60
C PRO A 233 -17.03 13.69 12.57
N ASP A 234 -16.95 14.42 11.46
CA ASP A 234 -17.98 14.43 10.42
C ASP A 234 -17.66 13.37 9.35
N VAL A 235 -18.21 12.17 9.52
CA VAL A 235 -18.07 11.08 8.54
C VAL A 235 -18.65 11.46 7.17
N GLY A 236 -19.70 12.29 7.13
CA GLY A 236 -20.29 12.78 5.89
C GLY A 236 -19.32 13.61 5.04
N ALA A 237 -18.29 14.18 5.67
CA ALA A 237 -17.27 14.96 4.99
C ALA A 237 -16.29 14.13 4.14
N PHE A 238 -16.25 12.80 4.26
CA PHE A 238 -15.32 11.97 3.46
C PHE A 238 -15.86 10.60 3.05
N LEU A 239 -16.99 10.14 3.59
CA LEU A 239 -17.54 8.80 3.34
C LEU A 239 -17.67 8.47 1.84
N GLU A 240 -18.16 9.41 1.04
CA GLU A 240 -18.31 9.26 -0.43
C GLU A 240 -16.97 8.97 -1.11
N ALA A 241 -15.85 9.45 -0.57
CA ALA A 241 -14.53 9.29 -1.15
C ALA A 241 -13.85 7.95 -0.79
N ILE A 242 -14.31 7.24 0.25
CA ILE A 242 -13.67 6.00 0.72
C ILE A 242 -13.48 4.95 -0.39
N PRO A 243 -14.46 4.67 -1.27
CA PRO A 243 -14.26 3.69 -2.34
C PRO A 243 -13.12 4.06 -3.30
N ASP A 244 -12.99 5.33 -3.68
CA ASP A 244 -11.92 5.80 -4.56
C ASP A 244 -10.57 5.89 -3.82
N MET A 245 -10.56 6.19 -2.52
CA MET A 245 -9.36 6.11 -1.68
C MET A 245 -8.83 4.68 -1.61
N ALA A 246 -9.72 3.73 -1.29
CA ALA A 246 -9.42 2.31 -1.21
C ALA A 246 -8.87 1.79 -2.55
N ASN A 247 -9.56 2.11 -3.64
CA ASN A 247 -9.08 1.76 -4.97
C ASN A 247 -7.68 2.35 -5.23
N PHE A 248 -7.50 3.66 -5.02
CA PHE A 248 -6.19 4.31 -5.18
C PHE A 248 -5.09 3.60 -4.39
N ILE A 249 -5.30 3.30 -3.11
CA ILE A 249 -4.33 2.63 -2.23
C ILE A 249 -3.92 1.28 -2.84
N ASN A 250 -4.90 0.48 -3.25
CA ASN A 250 -4.65 -0.84 -3.82
C ASN A 250 -3.85 -0.77 -5.13
N ILE A 251 -4.39 -0.08 -6.12
CA ILE A 251 -3.88 -0.18 -7.49
C ILE A 251 -2.69 0.74 -7.76
N SER A 252 -2.45 1.75 -6.92
CA SER A 252 -1.16 2.47 -6.94
C SER A 252 -0.01 1.58 -6.49
N ASN A 253 -0.22 0.73 -5.48
CA ASN A 253 0.79 -0.25 -5.07
C ASN A 253 1.11 -1.20 -6.23
N ASP A 254 0.10 -1.77 -6.89
CA ASP A 254 0.30 -2.68 -8.03
C ASP A 254 1.14 -2.06 -9.16
N VAL A 255 0.99 -0.75 -9.41
CA VAL A 255 1.81 -0.06 -10.41
C VAL A 255 3.24 0.18 -9.91
N LEU A 256 3.41 0.65 -8.67
CA LEU A 256 4.72 0.93 -8.08
C LEU A 256 5.50 -0.34 -7.74
N SER A 257 4.82 -1.46 -7.52
CA SER A 257 5.39 -2.76 -7.22
C SER A 257 5.67 -3.61 -8.46
N PHE A 258 5.03 -3.30 -9.60
CA PHE A 258 5.16 -4.10 -10.82
C PHE A 258 6.62 -4.40 -11.20
N TYR A 259 7.49 -3.40 -11.15
CA TYR A 259 8.91 -3.57 -11.51
C TYR A 259 9.61 -4.62 -10.64
N LYS A 260 9.45 -4.55 -9.31
CA LYS A 260 10.07 -5.54 -8.40
C LYS A 260 9.49 -6.94 -8.58
N GLU A 261 8.19 -7.04 -8.89
CA GLU A 261 7.48 -8.31 -9.03
C GLU A 261 7.88 -9.02 -10.31
N GLU A 262 7.91 -8.29 -11.42
CA GLU A 262 8.35 -8.83 -12.69
C GLU A 262 9.80 -9.32 -12.63
N LEU A 263 10.70 -8.57 -11.96
CA LEU A 263 12.08 -9.02 -11.74
C LEU A 263 12.18 -10.21 -10.78
N GLY A 264 11.26 -10.34 -9.84
CA GLY A 264 11.14 -11.48 -8.94
C GLY A 264 10.49 -12.70 -9.59
N GLY A 265 9.98 -12.58 -10.81
CA GLY A 265 9.21 -13.63 -11.49
C GLY A 265 7.82 -13.86 -10.91
N ASP A 266 7.31 -12.93 -10.10
CA ASP A 266 5.97 -12.99 -9.54
C ASP A 266 4.93 -12.61 -10.61
N LYS A 267 4.22 -13.63 -11.09
CA LYS A 267 3.17 -13.49 -12.11
C LYS A 267 1.78 -13.76 -11.57
N ARG A 268 1.63 -13.98 -10.25
CA ARG A 268 0.34 -14.28 -9.62
C ARG A 268 -0.21 -13.07 -8.87
N ASN A 269 -0.07 -11.90 -9.49
CA ASN A 269 -0.52 -10.62 -8.97
C ASN A 269 -1.73 -10.09 -9.76
N TYR A 270 -2.28 -8.96 -9.29
CA TYR A 270 -3.46 -8.33 -9.90
C TYR A 270 -3.24 -7.99 -11.38
N VAL A 271 -2.09 -7.42 -11.74
CA VAL A 271 -1.79 -6.97 -13.11
C VAL A 271 -1.74 -8.15 -14.08
N HIS A 272 -1.01 -9.22 -13.75
CA HIS A 272 -0.93 -10.41 -14.60
C HIS A 272 -2.28 -11.14 -14.68
N ASN A 273 -2.98 -11.30 -13.57
CA ASN A 273 -4.32 -11.90 -13.57
C ASN A 273 -5.29 -11.10 -14.47
N ARG A 274 -5.23 -9.77 -14.42
CA ARG A 274 -6.03 -8.88 -15.27
C ARG A 274 -5.60 -8.94 -16.74
N ALA A 275 -4.30 -9.04 -17.03
CA ALA A 275 -3.78 -9.25 -18.38
C ALA A 275 -4.29 -10.55 -19.00
N THR A 276 -4.26 -11.65 -18.25
CA THR A 276 -4.83 -12.94 -18.67
C THR A 276 -6.33 -12.84 -18.92
N CYS A 277 -7.09 -12.22 -18.01
CA CYS A 277 -8.54 -12.07 -18.15
C CYS A 277 -8.96 -11.20 -19.35
N THR A 278 -8.15 -10.19 -19.69
CA THR A 278 -8.47 -9.22 -20.75
C THR A 278 -7.79 -9.50 -22.09
N GLU A 279 -6.93 -10.52 -22.16
CA GLU A 279 -6.11 -10.86 -23.33
C GLU A 279 -5.28 -9.66 -23.84
N LYS A 280 -4.74 -8.87 -22.90
CA LYS A 280 -3.91 -7.69 -23.19
C LYS A 280 -2.46 -7.94 -22.79
N PRO A 281 -1.48 -7.34 -23.49
CA PRO A 281 -0.09 -7.34 -23.03
C PRO A 281 0.02 -6.72 -21.63
N VAL A 282 0.80 -7.34 -20.73
CA VAL A 282 0.87 -6.94 -19.32
C VAL A 282 1.22 -5.46 -19.13
N LEU A 283 2.18 -4.91 -19.90
CA LEU A 283 2.53 -3.49 -19.84
C LEU A 283 1.41 -2.54 -20.30
N THR A 284 0.49 -3.02 -21.15
CA THR A 284 -0.74 -2.27 -21.47
C THR A 284 -1.62 -2.18 -20.23
N VAL A 285 -1.77 -3.30 -19.51
CA VAL A 285 -2.55 -3.34 -18.28
C VAL A 285 -1.93 -2.46 -17.19
N VAL A 286 -0.61 -2.49 -16.99
CA VAL A 286 0.07 -1.58 -16.04
C VAL A 286 -0.25 -0.11 -16.36
N ALA A 287 -0.21 0.28 -17.63
CA ALA A 287 -0.55 1.64 -18.05
C ALA A 287 -2.03 1.98 -17.82
N GLU A 288 -2.95 1.04 -18.07
CA GLU A 288 -4.38 1.21 -17.80
C GLU A 288 -4.66 1.36 -16.29
N VAL A 289 -4.08 0.47 -15.47
CA VAL A 289 -4.18 0.52 -14.01
C VAL A 289 -3.64 1.85 -13.49
N ASN A 290 -2.52 2.34 -14.03
CA ASN A 290 -2.00 3.66 -13.66
C ASN A 290 -2.99 4.81 -13.97
N GLN A 291 -3.65 4.79 -15.13
CA GLN A 291 -4.69 5.79 -15.43
C GLN A 291 -5.88 5.70 -14.47
N GLU A 292 -6.27 4.49 -14.06
CA GLU A 292 -7.31 4.28 -13.06
C GLU A 292 -6.90 4.78 -11.66
N THR A 293 -5.65 4.57 -11.27
CA THR A 293 -5.05 5.12 -10.04
C THR A 293 -5.18 6.64 -10.03
N ILE A 294 -4.72 7.30 -11.09
CA ILE A 294 -4.78 8.76 -11.23
C ILE A 294 -6.24 9.25 -11.21
N ALA A 295 -7.14 8.55 -11.91
CA ALA A 295 -8.55 8.92 -11.95
C ALA A 295 -9.22 8.81 -10.58
N SER A 296 -8.86 7.80 -9.78
CA SER A 296 -9.37 7.60 -8.42
C SER A 296 -8.90 8.73 -7.49
N ALA A 297 -7.61 9.05 -7.51
CA ALA A 297 -7.07 10.19 -6.74
C ALA A 297 -7.78 11.50 -7.08
N LYS A 298 -7.97 11.80 -8.38
CA LYS A 298 -8.66 13.03 -8.83
C LYS A 298 -10.13 13.09 -8.41
N ARG A 299 -10.83 11.95 -8.35
CA ARG A 299 -12.21 11.89 -7.83
C ARG A 299 -12.23 12.19 -6.33
N VAL A 300 -11.33 11.58 -5.56
CA VAL A 300 -11.19 11.89 -4.12
C VAL A 300 -10.92 13.37 -3.89
N GLU A 301 -9.96 13.95 -4.62
CA GLU A 301 -9.63 15.37 -4.52
C GLU A 301 -10.85 16.27 -4.80
N GLN A 302 -11.66 15.94 -5.81
CA GLN A 302 -12.87 16.70 -6.10
C GLN A 302 -13.96 16.54 -5.04
N ILE A 303 -14.15 15.34 -4.51
CA ILE A 303 -15.11 15.11 -3.42
C ILE A 303 -14.71 15.94 -2.21
N LEU A 304 -13.43 15.92 -1.82
CA LEU A 304 -12.93 16.58 -0.62
C LEU A 304 -12.67 18.09 -0.80
N LYS A 305 -12.66 18.60 -2.02
CA LYS A 305 -12.32 19.98 -2.33
C LYS A 305 -13.10 20.98 -1.48
N GLY A 306 -12.37 21.84 -0.76
CA GLY A 306 -12.96 22.88 0.08
C GLY A 306 -13.45 22.38 1.44
N ARG A 307 -13.23 21.10 1.78
CA ARG A 307 -13.56 20.51 3.10
C ARG A 307 -12.45 20.70 4.15
N GLY A 308 -11.51 21.63 3.94
CA GLY A 308 -10.57 22.09 4.96
C GLY A 308 -9.59 21.02 5.44
N THR A 309 -9.67 20.63 6.71
CA THR A 309 -8.76 19.63 7.31
C THR A 309 -8.94 18.24 6.70
N TYR A 310 -10.15 17.88 6.25
CA TYR A 310 -10.42 16.58 5.63
C TYR A 310 -9.65 16.42 4.31
N GLU A 311 -9.73 17.44 3.44
CA GLU A 311 -8.96 17.50 2.19
C GLU A 311 -7.45 17.38 2.46
N ARG A 312 -6.97 18.12 3.46
CA ARG A 312 -5.56 18.12 3.84
C ARG A 312 -5.08 16.74 4.33
N SER A 313 -5.90 16.05 5.13
CA SER A 313 -5.56 14.71 5.63
C SER A 313 -5.29 13.74 4.48
N TRP A 314 -6.16 13.74 3.47
CA TRP A 314 -5.98 12.93 2.26
C TRP A 314 -4.68 13.27 1.51
N HIS A 315 -4.42 14.55 1.25
CA HIS A 315 -3.19 14.97 0.56
C HIS A 315 -1.92 14.54 1.30
N GLU A 316 -1.94 14.58 2.63
CA GLU A 316 -0.83 14.15 3.47
C GLU A 316 -0.66 12.63 3.44
N SER A 317 -1.77 11.89 3.49
CA SER A 317 -1.76 10.43 3.38
C SER A 317 -1.28 9.97 2.01
N VAL A 318 -1.74 10.57 0.91
CA VAL A 318 -1.21 10.28 -0.44
C VAL A 318 0.28 10.58 -0.52
N ARG A 319 0.73 11.74 -0.04
CA ARG A 319 2.16 12.09 -0.06
C ARG A 319 2.99 11.08 0.73
N GLY A 320 2.56 10.73 1.94
CA GLY A 320 3.28 9.79 2.78
C GLY A 320 3.30 8.38 2.22
N TYR A 321 2.17 7.91 1.71
CA TYR A 321 2.03 6.61 1.09
C TYR A 321 2.93 6.46 -0.14
N ILE A 322 2.97 7.47 -1.03
CA ILE A 322 3.89 7.47 -2.17
C ILE A 322 5.34 7.52 -1.69
N ALA A 323 5.65 8.35 -0.68
CA ALA A 323 6.99 8.42 -0.09
C ALA A 323 7.45 7.07 0.48
N MET A 324 6.55 6.30 1.10
CA MET A 324 6.85 4.94 1.57
C MET A 324 7.32 4.04 0.43
N HIS A 325 6.80 4.20 -0.79
CA HIS A 325 7.24 3.43 -1.95
C HIS A 325 8.56 3.94 -2.52
N THR A 326 8.66 5.25 -2.79
CA THR A 326 9.83 5.87 -3.44
C THR A 326 11.10 5.77 -2.59
N THR A 327 10.95 5.69 -1.27
CA THR A 327 12.09 5.65 -0.34
C THR A 327 12.46 4.25 0.14
N ASN A 328 11.61 3.25 -0.11
CA ASN A 328 11.84 1.90 0.36
C ASN A 328 12.56 1.05 -0.71
N PRO A 329 13.78 0.55 -0.42
CA PRO A 329 14.56 -0.26 -1.37
C PRO A 329 13.82 -1.49 -1.91
N ARG A 330 12.80 -2.01 -1.20
CA ARG A 330 11.96 -3.13 -1.64
C ARG A 330 11.39 -2.92 -3.04
N TYR A 331 10.96 -1.70 -3.38
CA TYR A 331 10.30 -1.40 -4.65
C TYR A 331 11.26 -1.17 -5.82
N ARG A 332 12.57 -1.03 -5.54
CA ARG A 332 13.62 -0.81 -6.55
C ARG A 332 13.36 0.41 -7.45
N LEU A 333 12.70 1.45 -6.93
CA LEU A 333 12.35 2.64 -7.69
C LEU A 333 13.56 3.53 -8.05
N THR A 334 14.70 3.33 -7.38
CA THR A 334 15.99 3.91 -7.78
C THR A 334 16.41 3.47 -9.18
N ASP A 335 16.16 2.21 -9.56
CA ASP A 335 16.46 1.68 -10.90
C ASP A 335 15.62 2.37 -11.99
N LEU A 336 14.48 2.95 -11.61
CA LEU A 336 13.58 3.71 -12.47
C LEU A 336 13.88 5.22 -12.45
N GLY A 337 14.87 5.68 -11.67
CA GLY A 337 15.22 7.09 -11.53
C GLY A 337 14.23 7.93 -10.72
N ILE A 338 13.32 7.29 -9.96
CA ILE A 338 12.31 7.96 -9.12
C ILE A 338 12.41 7.59 -7.63
N GLY A 339 13.50 6.91 -7.25
CA GLY A 339 13.81 6.63 -5.85
C GLY A 339 14.23 7.89 -5.09
N GLU A 340 13.90 7.95 -3.80
CA GLU A 340 14.19 9.06 -2.90
C GLU A 340 14.99 8.59 -1.68
N GLU A 341 15.69 9.51 -1.02
CA GLU A 341 16.31 9.21 0.28
C GLU A 341 15.23 9.08 1.36
N HIS A 342 15.35 8.06 2.22
CA HIS A 342 14.37 7.84 3.28
C HIS A 342 14.34 9.00 4.29
N PRO A 343 13.17 9.58 4.63
CA PRO A 343 13.06 10.69 5.60
C PRO A 343 13.57 10.40 7.01
N LEU A 344 13.84 9.12 7.32
CA LEU A 344 14.38 8.66 8.60
C LEU A 344 15.91 8.53 8.56
N ALA A 345 16.55 8.62 7.39
CA ALA A 345 18.00 8.54 7.24
C ALA A 345 18.75 9.53 8.15
N PRO A 346 18.32 10.81 8.29
CA PRO A 346 18.95 11.76 9.23
C PRO A 346 18.75 11.42 10.73
N PHE A 347 17.95 10.40 11.02
CA PHE A 347 17.57 9.97 12.37
C PHE A 347 18.06 8.56 12.71
N GLU A 348 18.62 7.78 11.77
CA GLU A 348 19.03 6.38 12.00
C GLU A 348 19.93 6.19 13.23
N HIS A 349 20.94 7.05 13.40
CA HIS A 349 21.81 7.01 14.58
C HIS A 349 21.03 7.28 15.89
N ARG A 350 20.10 8.24 15.87
CA ARG A 350 19.26 8.58 17.04
C ARG A 350 18.26 7.47 17.34
N ILE A 351 17.65 6.88 16.31
CA ILE A 351 16.75 5.73 16.40
C ILE A 351 17.50 4.56 17.05
N GLY A 352 18.71 4.23 16.58
CA GLY A 352 19.55 3.19 17.17
C GLY A 352 19.85 3.42 18.65
N GLN A 353 20.25 4.64 19.02
CA GLN A 353 20.49 5.00 20.42
C GLN A 353 19.24 4.88 21.30
N LEU A 354 18.07 5.25 20.78
CA LEU A 354 16.80 5.11 21.49
C LEU A 354 16.45 3.64 21.72
N PHE A 355 16.55 2.79 20.68
CA PHE A 355 16.36 1.35 20.83
C PHE A 355 17.31 0.75 21.87
N GLU A 356 18.60 1.09 21.83
CA GLU A 356 19.56 0.60 22.84
C GLU A 356 19.22 1.05 24.26
N LYS A 357 18.72 2.28 24.42
CA LYS A 357 18.29 2.80 25.72
C LYS A 357 17.06 2.05 26.23
N MET A 358 16.09 1.80 25.35
CA MET A 358 14.84 1.13 25.70
C MET A 358 15.08 -0.34 26.06
N ASN A 359 15.94 -1.06 25.32
CA ASN A 359 16.34 -2.44 25.63
C ASN A 359 17.05 -2.59 26.98
N LYS A 360 17.62 -1.52 27.55
CA LYS A 360 18.27 -1.55 28.89
C LYS A 360 17.29 -1.30 30.03
N MET A 361 16.06 -0.91 29.73
CA MET A 361 15.01 -0.62 30.73
C MET A 361 14.08 -1.82 30.95
N GLU A 362 14.16 -2.83 30.09
CA GLU A 362 13.57 -4.17 30.25
C GLU A 362 14.47 -5.06 31.12
#